data_AF-A0A833E811-F1
#
_entry.id   AF-A0A833E811-F1
#
_cell.length_a   1.000
_cell.length_b   1.000
_cell.length_c   1.000
_cell.angle_alpha   90.00
_cell.angle_beta   90.00
_cell.angle_gamma   90.00
#
_symmetry.space_group_name_H-M   'P 1'
#
loop_
_entity.id
_entity.type
_entity.pdbx_description
1 polymer ?
#
loop_
_entity_poly.entity_id
_entity_poly.type
_entity_poly.pdbx_seq_one_letter_code
_entity_poly.pdbx_strand_id
1 'polypeptide(L)'
;GKVWYLVAGYLLSALSSALFALASTPWMLYVVQFIRGLSWAMISPVWDSFFTLYVDRKRATVEWGYYEGGWSIAMGLGSAAGGILLAFAPFHVLFTLSFFLNVLAALAVFLYRREFL
;
A
#
# COMPACT_ATOMS: atom_id res chain seq x y z
N GLY A 1 -0.85 -14.72 12.24
CA GLY A 1 0.39 -14.95 11.48
C GLY A 1 0.75 -13.71 10.69
N LYS A 2 2.03 -13.47 10.39
CA LYS A 2 2.54 -12.25 9.71
C LYS A 2 1.75 -11.92 8.43
N VAL A 3 1.52 -12.93 7.58
CA VAL A 3 0.74 -12.80 6.33
C VAL A 3 -0.67 -12.26 6.56
N TRP A 4 -1.39 -12.77 7.57
CA TRP A 4 -2.77 -12.32 7.86
C TRP A 4 -2.82 -10.86 8.32
N TYR A 5 -1.78 -10.41 9.03
CA TYR A 5 -1.64 -9.00 9.42
C TYR A 5 -1.46 -8.10 8.20
N LEU A 6 -0.69 -8.57 7.22
CA LEU A 6 -0.47 -7.88 5.95
C LEU A 6 -1.75 -7.83 5.09
N VAL A 7 -2.49 -8.94 4.99
CA VAL A 7 -3.79 -8.99 4.30
C VAL A 7 -4.78 -8.02 4.94
N ALA A 8 -4.88 -8.02 6.28
CA ALA A 8 -5.74 -7.08 6.99
C ALA A 8 -5.34 -5.62 6.76
N GLY A 9 -4.03 -5.34 6.74
CA GLY A 9 -3.50 -4.02 6.38
C GLY A 9 -3.95 -3.58 4.98
N TYR A 10 -3.76 -4.41 3.95
CA TYR A 10 -4.19 -4.08 2.59
C TYR A 10 -5.71 -3.93 2.44
N LEU A 11 -6.51 -4.73 3.15
CA LEU A 11 -7.97 -4.55 3.20
C LEU A 11 -8.36 -3.24 3.89
N LEU A 12 -7.65 -2.83 4.95
CA LEU A 12 -7.86 -1.56 5.61
C LEU A 12 -7.45 -0.37 4.71
N SER A 13 -6.38 -0.53 3.93
CA SER A 13 -5.99 0.41 2.87
C SER A 13 -7.07 0.55 1.79
N ALA A 14 -7.61 -0.58 1.32
CA ALA A 14 -8.72 -0.61 0.36
C ALA A 14 -9.93 0.11 0.94
N LEU A 15 -10.33 -0.20 2.18
CA LEU A 15 -11.42 0.49 2.87
C LEU A 15 -11.18 2.00 2.94
N SER A 16 -9.96 2.44 3.28
CA SER A 16 -9.62 3.87 3.30
C SER A 16 -9.78 4.51 1.92
N SER A 17 -9.40 3.82 0.85
CA SER A 17 -9.58 4.30 -0.53
C SER A 17 -11.06 4.42 -0.90
N ALA A 18 -11.89 3.44 -0.55
CA ALA A 18 -13.34 3.52 -0.76
C ALA A 18 -13.97 4.68 0.01
N LEU A 19 -13.55 4.91 1.26
CA LEU A 19 -14.05 6.02 2.08
C LEU A 19 -13.62 7.39 1.52
N PHE A 20 -12.41 7.50 0.95
CA PHE A 20 -11.98 8.72 0.25
C PHE A 20 -12.87 9.05 -0.94
N ALA A 21 -13.31 8.05 -1.71
CA ALA A 21 -14.21 8.26 -2.85
C ALA A 21 -15.58 8.81 -2.44
N LEU A 22 -15.99 8.58 -1.19
CA LEU A 22 -17.27 9.03 -0.61
C LEU A 22 -17.13 10.29 0.26
N ALA A 23 -15.91 10.83 0.41
CA ALA A 23 -15.66 11.96 1.30
C ALA A 23 -16.27 13.26 0.75
N SER A 24 -17.21 13.83 1.51
CA SER A 24 -17.91 15.08 1.16
C SER A 24 -17.54 16.25 2.08
N THR A 25 -16.84 15.99 3.20
CA THR A 25 -16.44 17.00 4.17
C THR A 25 -14.97 16.86 4.56
N PRO A 26 -14.29 17.95 4.98
CA PRO A 26 -12.89 17.89 5.43
C PRO A 26 -12.68 16.95 6.62
N TRP A 27 -13.66 16.85 7.53
CA TRP A 27 -13.60 15.94 8.68
C TRP A 27 -13.49 14.47 8.27
N MET A 28 -14.20 14.06 7.21
CA MET A 28 -14.06 12.71 6.67
C MET A 28 -12.63 12.44 6.19
N LEU A 29 -11.96 13.42 5.56
CA LEU A 29 -10.59 13.25 5.09
C LEU A 29 -9.61 12.96 6.24
N TYR A 30 -9.75 13.63 7.39
CA TYR A 30 -8.92 13.34 8.56
C TYR A 30 -9.13 11.93 9.11
N VAL A 31 -10.39 11.50 9.20
CA VAL A 31 -10.72 10.14 9.65
C VAL A 31 -10.16 9.10 8.69
N VAL A 32 -10.32 9.31 7.38
CA VAL A 32 -9.77 8.39 6.38
C VAL A 32 -8.24 8.36 6.40
N GLN A 33 -7.59 9.51 6.59
CA GLN A 33 -6.13 9.58 6.79
C GLN A 33 -5.67 8.80 8.01
N PHE A 34 -6.40 8.86 9.12
CA PHE A 34 -6.11 8.07 10.31
C PHE A 34 -6.21 6.57 10.02
N ILE A 35 -7.29 6.12 9.36
CA ILE A 35 -7.46 4.71 8.95
C ILE A 35 -6.31 4.26 8.04
N ARG A 36 -5.90 5.11 7.10
CA ARG A 36 -4.80 4.82 6.18
C ARG A 36 -3.45 4.74 6.91
N GLY A 37 -3.25 5.53 7.96
CA GLY A 37 -2.09 5.43 8.85
C GLY A 37 -2.05 4.10 9.59
N LEU A 38 -3.19 3.65 10.15
CA LEU A 38 -3.29 2.34 10.79
C LEU A 38 -2.96 1.19 9.81
N SER A 39 -3.49 1.28 8.59
CA SER A 39 -3.16 0.33 7.52
C SER A 39 -1.65 0.26 7.29
N TRP A 40 -0.99 1.41 7.13
CA TRP A 40 0.46 1.47 6.92
C TRP A 40 1.26 0.90 8.08
N ALA A 41 0.84 1.16 9.32
CA ALA A 41 1.45 0.58 10.52
C ALA A 41 1.35 -0.95 10.58
N MET A 42 0.38 -1.56 9.89
CA MET A 42 0.28 -3.02 9.75
C MET A 42 1.15 -3.56 8.61
N ILE A 43 1.21 -2.83 7.49
CA ILE A 43 1.85 -3.25 6.25
C ILE A 43 3.38 -3.14 6.37
N SER A 44 3.92 -1.99 6.76
CA SER A 44 5.36 -1.73 6.69
C SER A 44 6.22 -2.68 7.54
N PRO A 45 5.99 -2.87 8.86
CA PRO A 45 6.89 -3.70 9.67
C PRO A 45 6.88 -5.17 9.24
N VAL A 46 5.78 -5.63 8.66
CA VAL A 46 5.65 -7.01 8.19
C VAL A 46 6.39 -7.20 6.87
N TRP A 47 6.30 -6.26 5.93
CA TRP A 47 7.12 -6.27 4.71
C TRP A 47 8.60 -6.18 5.02
N ASP A 48 9.00 -5.26 5.89
CA ASP A 48 10.41 -5.10 6.27
C ASP A 48 10.96 -6.39 6.90
N SER A 49 10.14 -7.05 7.72
CA SER A 49 10.49 -8.36 8.27
C SER A 49 10.63 -9.42 7.18
N PHE A 50 9.76 -9.46 6.17
CA PHE A 50 9.89 -10.44 5.08
C PHE A 50 11.13 -10.15 4.24
N PHE A 51 11.33 -8.91 3.82
CA PHE A 51 12.48 -8.54 3.01
C PHE A 51 13.80 -8.86 3.72
N THR A 52 13.92 -8.53 5.02
CA THR A 52 15.11 -8.85 5.83
C THR A 52 15.40 -10.36 5.90
N LEU A 53 14.39 -11.22 5.83
CA LEU A 53 14.58 -12.68 5.90
C LEU A 53 15.22 -13.26 4.65
N TYR A 54 15.05 -12.62 3.49
CA TYR A 54 15.54 -13.12 2.19
C TYR A 54 16.76 -12.35 1.66
N VAL A 55 17.13 -11.23 2.29
CA VAL A 55 18.31 -10.43 1.93
C VAL A 55 19.62 -11.14 2.30
N ASP A 56 20.62 -11.04 1.43
CA ASP A 56 21.99 -11.48 1.75
C ASP A 56 22.61 -10.52 2.77
N ARG A 57 22.94 -11.05 3.97
CA ARG A 57 23.57 -10.28 5.05
C ARG A 57 24.83 -9.54 4.62
N LYS A 58 25.63 -10.07 3.68
CA LYS A 58 26.86 -9.41 3.20
C LYS A 58 26.57 -8.23 2.28
N ARG A 59 25.39 -8.18 1.68
CA ARG A 59 24.95 -7.15 0.73
C ARG A 59 23.72 -6.38 1.21
N ALA A 60 23.35 -6.54 2.48
CA ALA A 60 22.10 -6.03 3.02
C ALA A 60 21.90 -4.55 2.77
N THR A 61 22.92 -3.71 3.01
CA THR A 61 22.84 -2.27 2.75
C THR A 61 22.56 -1.94 1.28
N VAL A 62 23.16 -2.70 0.35
CA VAL A 62 22.98 -2.47 -1.10
C VAL A 62 21.60 -2.95 -1.54
N GLU A 63 21.15 -4.12 -1.09
CA GLU A 63 19.83 -4.68 -1.42
C GLU A 63 18.69 -3.83 -0.85
N TRP A 64 18.82 -3.36 0.39
CA TRP A 64 17.92 -2.36 0.97
C TRP A 64 17.94 -1.04 0.20
N GLY A 65 19.12 -0.59 -0.24
CA GLY A 65 19.25 0.58 -1.09
C GLY A 65 18.47 0.46 -2.40
N TYR A 66 18.52 -0.71 -3.05
CA TYR A 66 17.71 -0.97 -4.24
C TYR A 66 16.22 -1.06 -3.95
N TYR A 67 15.83 -1.67 -2.84
CA TYR A 67 14.44 -1.75 -2.41
C TYR A 67 13.85 -0.34 -2.16
N GLU A 68 14.51 0.48 -1.34
CA GLU A 68 14.07 1.84 -1.03
C GLU A 68 14.12 2.78 -2.23
N GLY A 69 15.15 2.61 -3.09
CA GLY A 69 15.26 3.34 -4.34
C GLY A 69 14.11 3.00 -5.29
N GLY A 70 13.79 1.71 -5.45
CA GLY A 70 12.66 1.24 -6.23
C GLY A 70 11.32 1.74 -5.69
N TRP A 71 11.15 1.70 -4.36
CA TRP A 71 9.97 2.24 -3.68
C TRP A 71 9.79 3.74 -3.95
N SER A 72 10.87 4.52 -3.86
CA SER A 72 10.86 5.97 -4.12
C SER A 72 10.50 6.30 -5.57
N ILE A 73 11.04 5.54 -6.54
CA ILE A 73 10.70 5.68 -7.96
C ILE A 73 9.22 5.34 -8.19
N ALA A 74 8.75 4.22 -7.63
CA ALA A 74 7.36 3.80 -7.76
C ALA A 74 6.39 4.84 -7.17
N MET A 75 6.70 5.42 -6.01
CA MET A 75 5.93 6.52 -5.42
C MET A 75 5.92 7.76 -6.31
N GLY A 76 7.07 8.15 -6.87
CA GLY A 76 7.18 9.29 -7.78
C GLY A 76 6.34 9.11 -9.04
N LEU A 77 6.49 7.96 -9.71
CA LEU A 77 5.72 7.62 -10.91
C LEU A 77 4.22 7.49 -10.62
N GLY A 78 3.86 6.82 -9.52
CA GLY A 78 2.46 6.68 -9.10
C GLY A 78 1.80 8.02 -8.80
N SER A 79 2.52 8.93 -8.13
CA SER A 79 2.04 10.29 -7.83
C SER A 79 1.88 11.12 -9.11
N ALA A 80 2.85 11.06 -10.03
CA ALA A 80 2.76 11.73 -11.32
C ALA A 80 1.58 11.20 -12.16
N ALA A 81 1.44 9.88 -12.26
CA ALA A 81 0.34 9.24 -12.99
C ALA A 81 -1.03 9.59 -12.37
N GLY A 82 -1.13 9.59 -11.05
CA GLY A 82 -2.34 10.01 -10.34
C GLY A 82 -2.69 11.49 -10.59
N GLY A 83 -1.69 12.38 -10.54
CA GLY A 83 -1.88 13.80 -10.85
C GLY A 83 -2.34 14.04 -12.30
N ILE A 84 -1.74 13.36 -13.27
CA ILE A 84 -2.14 13.41 -14.68
C ILE A 84 -3.56 12.87 -14.85
N LEU A 85 -3.91 11.76 -14.19
CA LEU A 85 -5.24 11.17 -14.27
C LEU A 85 -6.34 12.16 -13.82
N LEU A 86 -6.07 12.94 -12.77
CA LEU A 86 -7.01 13.97 -12.28
C LEU A 86 -7.25 15.12 -13.27
N ALA A 87 -6.39 15.32 -14.26
CA ALA A 87 -6.63 16.31 -15.31
C ALA A 87 -7.74 15.86 -16.29
N PHE A 88 -8.02 14.55 -16.37
CA PHE A 88 -8.96 13.98 -17.33
C PHE A 88 -10.11 13.21 -16.69
N ALA A 89 -10.00 12.87 -15.41
CA ALA A 89 -10.98 12.08 -14.68
C ALA A 89 -11.34 12.73 -13.33
N PRO A 90 -12.58 12.55 -12.84
CA PRO A 90 -12.98 13.05 -11.54
C PRO A 90 -12.26 12.32 -10.40
N PHE A 91 -12.14 13.01 -9.26
CA PHE A 91 -11.37 12.56 -8.10
C PHE A 91 -11.71 11.13 -7.64
N HIS A 92 -13.00 10.74 -7.67
CA HIS A 92 -13.45 9.41 -7.25
C HIS A 92 -12.84 8.26 -8.06
N VAL A 93 -12.46 8.48 -9.33
CA VAL A 93 -11.85 7.45 -10.18
C VAL A 93 -10.49 7.01 -9.63
N LEU A 94 -9.67 7.96 -9.15
CA LEU A 94 -8.36 7.68 -8.58
C LEU A 94 -8.45 6.78 -7.34
N PHE A 95 -9.41 7.08 -6.45
CA PHE A 95 -9.63 6.27 -5.25
C PHE A 95 -10.26 4.93 -5.54
N THR A 96 -11.13 4.84 -6.55
CA THR A 96 -11.71 3.57 -7.00
C THR A 96 -10.63 2.66 -7.58
N LEU A 97 -9.72 3.21 -8.39
CA LEU A 97 -8.56 2.47 -8.89
C LEU A 97 -7.66 2.00 -7.72
N SER A 98 -7.39 2.89 -6.78
CA SER A 98 -6.60 2.57 -5.57
C SER A 98 -7.25 1.47 -4.74
N PHE A 99 -8.58 1.48 -4.61
CA PHE A 99 -9.35 0.42 -3.95
C PHE A 99 -9.08 -0.94 -4.60
N PHE A 100 -9.26 -1.06 -5.92
CA PHE A 100 -9.04 -2.32 -6.63
C PHE A 100 -7.59 -2.80 -6.54
N LEU A 101 -6.61 -1.88 -6.65
CA LEU A 101 -5.19 -2.24 -6.49
C LEU A 101 -4.88 -2.79 -5.09
N ASN A 102 -5.45 -2.20 -4.04
CA ASN A 102 -5.26 -2.70 -2.68
C ASN A 102 -5.96 -4.05 -2.44
N VAL A 103 -7.15 -4.27 -3.04
CA VAL A 103 -7.83 -5.58 -3.01
C VAL A 103 -7.00 -6.63 -3.73
N LEU A 104 -6.45 -6.31 -4.90
CA LEU A 104 -5.55 -7.20 -5.64
C LEU A 104 -4.29 -7.53 -4.85
N ALA A 105 -3.70 -6.54 -4.16
CA ALA A 105 -2.55 -6.76 -3.28
C ALA A 105 -2.90 -7.69 -2.11
N ALA A 106 -4.04 -7.47 -1.46
CA ALA A 106 -4.53 -8.36 -0.40
C ALA A 106 -4.74 -9.79 -0.90
N LEU A 107 -5.32 -9.93 -2.10
CA LEU A 107 -5.54 -11.23 -2.74
C LEU A 107 -4.22 -11.92 -3.09
N ALA A 108 -3.26 -11.20 -3.68
CA ALA A 108 -1.95 -11.74 -4.02
C ALA A 108 -1.26 -12.30 -2.77
N VAL A 109 -1.17 -11.49 -1.71
CA VAL A 109 -0.57 -11.90 -0.43
C VAL A 109 -1.30 -13.12 0.14
N PHE A 110 -2.63 -13.14 0.07
CA PHE A 110 -3.42 -14.26 0.54
C PHE A 110 -3.15 -15.55 -0.26
N LEU A 111 -2.98 -15.47 -1.58
CA LEU A 111 -2.67 -16.61 -2.44
C LEU A 111 -1.25 -17.15 -2.20
N TYR A 112 -0.27 -16.26 -2.12
CA TYR A 112 1.14 -16.61 -1.87
C TYR A 112 1.44 -16.92 -0.40
N ARG A 113 0.44 -16.94 0.49
CA ARG A 113 0.60 -17.23 1.93
C ARG A 113 1.38 -18.51 2.24
N ARG A 114 1.36 -19.49 1.32
CA ARG A 114 2.03 -20.78 1.49
C ARG A 114 3.55 -20.69 1.36
N GLU A 115 4.08 -19.66 0.71
CA GLU A 115 5.53 -19.45 0.56
C GLU A 115 6.13 -18.73 1.78
N PHE A 116 5.29 -18.06 2.57
CA PHE A 116 5.66 -17.29 3.77
C PHE A 116 5.40 -18.03 5.09
N LEU A 117 4.90 -19.27 5.05
CA LEU A 117 4.60 -20.15 6.18
C LEU A 117 5.59 -21.31 6.22
#